data_AF-A0A1W1HES6-F1
#
_entry.id   AF-A0A1W1HES6-F1
#
_cell.length_a   1.000
_cell.length_b   1.000
_cell.length_c   1.000
_cell.angle_alpha   90.00
_cell.angle_beta   90.00
_cell.angle_gamma   90.00
#
_symmetry.space_group_name_H-M   'P 1'
#
loop_
_entity.id
_entity.type
_entity.pdbx_description
1 polymer ?
#
loop_
_entity_poly.entity_id
_entity_poly.type
_entity_poly.pdbx_seq_one_letter_code
_entity_poly.pdbx_strand_id
1 'polypeptide(L)'
;MNYKDKKLIYRYPFEQLPLASIILTENATVMDALKGLEECGKNIQCIVNANGQMTGIVTDGDIRRGLLNGLRLDTPIPRLMTRKFHYVDENVDRNSVLDLMKAMKISQIPVLDQHRQLAGIHFLEDFIGYESLSNAVVIMAGGKGTRLRPLTEKIPKPLLKVAGRPIIERLILRLVGFGFQQIFVSVNYLADMICDYLGDGSSLGCSIHYLKEDIELGTGGALALLPQTITEPILVLNGDLLTEANFAEIVDFHKKNDAHATIVAKHYCHSVPYGTLHFKENRLISIEEKPDISCFINTGIYVINSSLLKFVDQNMFFPITKLFERCLNEDLPVSVYHLEREWRDMGNIKEFRSAQGKE
;
A
#
# COMPACT_ATOMS: atom_id res chain seq x y z
N MET A 1 29.78 4.85 -16.30
CA MET A 1 28.40 5.14 -16.73
C MET A 1 27.67 5.83 -15.58
N ASN A 2 26.93 6.91 -15.84
CA ASN A 2 26.13 7.59 -14.82
C ASN A 2 24.81 6.83 -14.63
N TYR A 3 24.69 6.04 -13.56
CA TYR A 3 23.49 5.22 -13.28
C TYR A 3 22.35 6.01 -12.64
N LYS A 4 22.56 7.28 -12.30
CA LYS A 4 21.57 8.13 -11.61
C LYS A 4 20.26 8.32 -12.37
N ASP A 5 20.28 8.20 -13.70
CA ASP A 5 19.13 8.46 -14.57
C ASP A 5 18.52 7.20 -15.21
N LYS A 6 19.15 6.03 -15.04
CA LYS A 6 18.58 4.77 -15.53
C LYS A 6 17.57 4.26 -14.49
N LYS A 7 16.46 3.68 -14.94
CA LYS A 7 15.49 2.96 -14.09
C LYS A 7 15.51 1.47 -14.47
N LEU A 8 15.64 0.55 -13.51
CA LEU A 8 15.47 -0.87 -13.79
C LEU A 8 14.00 -1.14 -14.10
N ILE A 9 13.75 -2.09 -15.00
CA ILE A 9 12.40 -2.62 -15.16
C ILE A 9 12.21 -3.64 -14.04
N TYR A 10 11.57 -3.19 -12.96
CA TYR A 10 10.94 -4.06 -11.97
C TYR A 10 9.75 -4.72 -12.66
N ARG A 11 9.91 -5.99 -13.08
CA ARG A 11 8.80 -6.74 -13.68
C ARG A 11 7.95 -7.31 -12.55
N TYR A 12 6.92 -6.54 -12.20
CA TYR A 12 5.72 -6.92 -11.44
C TYR A 12 5.84 -6.93 -9.89
N PRO A 13 4.91 -6.29 -9.13
CA PRO A 13 3.90 -5.32 -9.53
C PRO A 13 4.36 -3.89 -9.18
N PHE A 14 5.16 -3.29 -10.06
CA PHE A 14 5.28 -1.83 -10.21
C PHE A 14 5.83 -1.00 -9.03
N GLU A 15 7.05 -1.27 -8.55
CA GLU A 15 7.87 -0.23 -7.93
C GLU A 15 9.15 0.01 -8.74
N GLN A 16 9.43 1.26 -9.11
CA GLN A 16 10.71 1.63 -9.72
C GLN A 16 11.74 1.77 -8.61
N LEU A 17 12.58 0.76 -8.41
CA LEU A 17 13.74 0.90 -7.54
C LEU A 17 14.75 1.87 -8.18
N PRO A 18 15.27 2.86 -7.46
CA PRO A 18 16.36 3.70 -7.95
C PRO A 18 17.59 2.81 -8.18
N LEU A 19 18.01 2.68 -9.45
CA LEU A 19 19.15 1.86 -9.86
C LEU A 19 20.44 2.12 -9.07
N ALA A 20 20.60 3.37 -8.65
CA ALA A 20 21.76 3.81 -7.90
C ALA A 20 21.87 3.17 -6.51
N SER A 21 20.77 2.75 -5.88
CA SER A 21 20.80 2.17 -4.53
C SER A 21 21.06 0.68 -4.50
N ILE A 22 20.97 -0.01 -5.65
CA ILE A 22 21.18 -1.47 -5.74
C ILE A 22 22.44 -1.86 -6.53
N ILE A 23 23.06 -0.91 -7.24
CA ILE A 23 24.29 -1.15 -8.01
C ILE A 23 25.48 -0.51 -7.31
N LEU A 24 26.52 -1.31 -7.09
CA LEU A 24 27.82 -0.85 -6.66
C LEU A 24 28.89 -1.18 -7.69
N THR A 25 29.97 -0.41 -7.68
CA THR A 25 31.15 -0.70 -8.50
C THR A 25 32.11 -1.59 -7.71
N GLU A 26 33.05 -2.24 -8.39
CA GLU A 26 34.10 -3.06 -7.74
C GLU A 26 35.02 -2.25 -6.79
N ASN A 27 34.97 -0.92 -6.84
CA ASN A 27 35.72 -0.05 -5.92
C ASN A 27 34.97 0.25 -4.60
N ALA A 28 33.72 -0.19 -4.48
CA ALA A 28 32.93 0.01 -3.27
C ALA A 28 33.49 -0.78 -2.08
N THR A 29 33.12 -0.33 -0.88
CA THR A 29 33.49 -0.95 0.40
C THR A 29 32.30 -1.69 1.04
N VAL A 30 32.55 -2.49 2.07
CA VAL A 30 31.49 -3.13 2.88
C VAL A 30 30.54 -2.08 3.47
N MET A 31 31.04 -0.91 3.88
CA MET A 31 30.21 0.21 4.34
C MET A 31 29.25 0.69 3.26
N ASP A 32 29.71 0.83 2.02
CA ASP A 32 28.87 1.27 0.90
C ASP A 32 27.78 0.23 0.59
N ALA A 33 28.09 -1.07 0.72
CA ALA A 33 27.08 -2.12 0.60
C ALA A 33 26.04 -2.07 1.70
N LEU A 34 26.43 -1.87 2.97
CA LEU A 34 25.46 -1.72 4.06
C LEU A 34 24.54 -0.51 3.85
N LYS A 35 25.09 0.63 3.43
CA LYS A 35 24.29 1.83 3.09
C LYS A 35 23.33 1.55 1.94
N GLY A 36 23.81 0.90 0.88
CA GLY A 36 22.97 0.53 -0.25
C GLY A 36 21.81 -0.39 0.15
N LEU A 37 22.07 -1.40 1.00
CA LEU A 37 21.05 -2.34 1.48
C LEU A 37 19.97 -1.63 2.31
N GLU A 38 20.36 -0.69 3.18
CA GLU A 38 19.44 0.15 3.94
C GLU A 38 18.62 1.06 3.01
N GLU A 39 19.27 1.76 2.08
CA GLU A 39 18.63 2.70 1.16
C GLU A 39 17.67 2.02 0.16
N CYS A 40 17.99 0.79 -0.27
CA CYS A 40 17.14 0.06 -1.21
C CYS A 40 16.06 -0.79 -0.51
N GLY A 41 16.18 -1.05 0.79
CA GLY A 41 15.28 -1.89 1.56
C GLY A 41 15.23 -3.35 1.08
N LYS A 42 16.24 -3.80 0.35
CA LYS A 42 16.35 -5.16 -0.22
C LYS A 42 17.67 -5.80 0.20
N ASN A 43 17.67 -7.13 0.33
CA ASN A 43 18.81 -7.90 0.84
C ASN A 43 19.88 -8.23 -0.24
N ILE A 44 20.02 -7.37 -1.27
CA ILE A 44 20.98 -7.57 -2.37
C ILE A 44 21.62 -6.26 -2.85
N GLN A 45 22.90 -6.34 -3.19
CA GLN A 45 23.64 -5.37 -3.98
C GLN A 45 24.28 -6.08 -5.18
N CYS A 46 24.14 -5.46 -6.35
CA CYS A 46 24.62 -5.93 -7.64
C CYS A 46 25.94 -5.23 -7.97
N ILE A 47 27.01 -6.00 -8.20
CA ILE A 47 28.34 -5.45 -8.42
C ILE A 47 28.65 -5.43 -9.92
N VAL A 48 29.04 -4.26 -10.43
CA VAL A 48 29.36 -4.06 -11.85
C VAL A 48 30.80 -3.60 -12.05
N ASN A 49 31.39 -3.98 -13.18
CA ASN A 49 32.68 -3.48 -13.62
C ASN A 49 32.58 -2.08 -14.27
N ALA A 50 33.72 -1.54 -14.71
CA ALA A 50 33.80 -0.25 -15.40
C ALA A 50 32.97 -0.17 -16.70
N ASN A 51 32.73 -1.31 -17.36
CA ASN A 51 31.93 -1.44 -18.58
C ASN A 51 30.43 -1.64 -18.28
N GLY A 52 30.04 -1.69 -16.99
CA GLY A 52 28.66 -1.88 -16.54
C GLY A 52 28.15 -3.30 -16.58
N GLN A 53 29.04 -4.28 -16.74
CA GLN A 53 28.68 -5.70 -16.71
C GLN A 53 28.69 -6.22 -15.27
N MET A 54 27.71 -7.06 -14.94
CA MET A 54 27.59 -7.70 -13.63
C MET A 54 28.76 -8.67 -13.39
N THR A 55 29.52 -8.43 -12.31
CA THR A 55 30.66 -9.27 -11.89
C THR A 55 30.44 -10.00 -10.57
N GLY A 56 29.44 -9.61 -9.79
CA GLY A 56 29.09 -10.30 -8.55
C GLY A 56 27.82 -9.78 -7.90
N ILE A 57 27.44 -10.43 -6.79
CA ILE A 57 26.41 -9.95 -5.88
C ILE A 57 26.93 -9.94 -4.44
N VAL A 58 26.34 -9.10 -3.60
CA VAL A 58 26.56 -9.07 -2.15
C VAL A 58 25.20 -9.07 -1.47
N THR A 59 25.06 -9.89 -0.44
CA THR A 59 23.85 -9.97 0.39
C THR A 59 24.18 -9.67 1.85
N ASP A 60 23.16 -9.40 2.68
CA ASP A 60 23.32 -9.30 4.13
C ASP A 60 24.01 -10.54 4.73
N GLY A 61 23.69 -11.73 4.19
CA GLY A 61 24.33 -12.97 4.59
C GLY A 61 25.84 -12.99 4.30
N ASP A 62 26.27 -12.39 3.20
CA ASP A 62 27.70 -12.26 2.86
C ASP A 62 28.38 -11.27 3.80
N ILE A 63 27.80 -10.08 3.98
CA ILE A 63 28.36 -9.05 4.87
C ILE A 63 28.48 -9.57 6.29
N ARG A 64 27.39 -10.14 6.83
CA ARG A 64 27.37 -10.72 8.18
C ARG A 64 28.44 -11.79 8.35
N ARG A 65 28.57 -12.72 7.41
CA ARG A 65 29.63 -13.76 7.44
C ARG A 65 31.02 -13.15 7.35
N GLY A 66 31.21 -12.16 6.49
CA GLY A 66 32.47 -11.44 6.33
C GLY A 66 32.90 -10.74 7.62
N LEU A 67 32.00 -9.99 8.25
CA LEU A 67 32.27 -9.29 9.51
C LEU A 67 32.57 -10.26 10.65
N LEU A 68 31.81 -11.36 10.77
CA LEU A 68 32.07 -12.42 11.75
C LEU A 68 33.44 -13.10 11.53
N ASN A 69 33.93 -13.13 10.30
CA ASN A 69 35.27 -13.64 9.94
C ASN A 69 36.36 -12.57 9.97
N GLY A 70 36.10 -11.38 10.55
CA GLY A 70 37.10 -10.34 10.77
C GLY A 70 37.30 -9.35 9.63
N LEU A 71 36.42 -9.32 8.63
CA LEU A 71 36.42 -8.22 7.66
C LEU A 71 36.01 -6.91 8.35
N ARG A 72 36.58 -5.80 7.86
CA ARG A 72 36.30 -4.44 8.34
C ARG A 72 35.36 -3.72 7.37
N LEU A 73 34.72 -2.65 7.83
CA LEU A 73 33.77 -1.87 7.03
C LEU A 73 34.42 -1.16 5.82
N ASP A 74 35.73 -0.90 5.88
CA ASP A 74 36.54 -0.34 4.78
C ASP A 74 37.06 -1.41 3.80
N THR A 75 36.73 -2.69 4.01
CA THR A 75 37.16 -3.77 3.12
C THR A 75 36.54 -3.59 1.73
N PRO A 76 37.32 -3.73 0.64
CA PRO A 76 36.76 -3.70 -0.72
C PRO A 76 35.80 -4.86 -0.99
N ILE A 77 34.68 -4.56 -1.64
CA ILE A 77 33.63 -5.54 -2.00
C ILE A 77 34.14 -6.77 -2.77
N PRO A 78 35.14 -6.67 -3.68
CA PRO A 78 35.66 -7.85 -4.39
C PRO A 78 36.21 -8.96 -3.49
N ARG A 79 36.51 -8.68 -2.20
CA ARG A 79 36.92 -9.68 -1.19
C ARG A 79 35.75 -10.39 -0.52
N LEU A 80 34.54 -9.84 -0.63
CA LEU A 80 33.32 -10.34 0.00
C LEU A 80 32.33 -10.94 -1.01
N MET A 81 32.25 -10.37 -2.20
CA MET A 81 31.18 -10.66 -3.15
C MET A 81 31.18 -12.10 -3.66
N THR A 82 29.98 -12.59 -3.96
CA THR A 82 29.76 -13.86 -4.65
C THR A 82 29.91 -13.67 -6.16
N ARG A 83 30.99 -14.22 -6.74
CA ARG A 83 31.27 -14.15 -8.19
C ARG A 83 30.48 -15.13 -9.04
N LYS A 84 30.17 -16.30 -8.48
CA LYS A 84 29.28 -17.31 -9.10
C LYS A 84 27.88 -17.12 -8.54
N PHE A 85 27.10 -16.26 -9.19
CA PHE A 85 25.72 -15.98 -8.84
C PHE A 85 24.77 -16.53 -9.90
N HIS A 86 23.55 -16.85 -9.48
CA HIS A 86 22.46 -17.20 -10.38
C HIS A 86 21.88 -15.93 -10.99
N TYR A 87 21.50 -15.99 -12.26
CA TYR A 87 20.80 -14.93 -12.99
C TYR A 87 19.92 -15.57 -14.07
N VAL A 88 19.00 -14.79 -14.63
CA VAL A 88 18.17 -15.18 -15.78
C VAL A 88 18.29 -14.14 -16.90
N ASP A 89 17.97 -14.53 -18.12
CA ASP A 89 17.90 -13.61 -19.25
C ASP A 89 16.54 -12.87 -19.26
N GLU A 90 16.48 -11.73 -19.94
CA GLU A 90 15.29 -10.84 -19.99
C GLU A 90 14.00 -11.47 -20.57
N ASN A 91 14.14 -12.62 -21.24
CA ASN A 91 13.09 -13.30 -21.98
C ASN A 91 12.61 -14.61 -21.32
N VAL A 92 13.11 -14.94 -20.12
CA VAL A 92 12.69 -16.15 -19.40
C VAL A 92 11.27 -15.98 -18.86
N ASP A 93 10.44 -17.02 -18.97
CA ASP A 93 9.08 -17.00 -18.45
C ASP A 93 9.02 -17.07 -16.92
N ARG A 94 7.95 -16.54 -16.36
CA ARG A 94 7.76 -16.40 -14.91
C ARG A 94 7.85 -17.72 -14.15
N ASN A 95 7.27 -18.80 -14.68
CA ASN A 95 7.20 -20.07 -13.98
C ASN A 95 8.59 -20.69 -13.91
N SER A 96 9.37 -20.62 -15.00
CA SER A 96 10.76 -21.05 -15.02
C SER A 96 11.63 -20.27 -14.03
N VAL A 97 11.43 -18.95 -13.89
CA VAL A 97 12.14 -18.16 -12.87
C VAL A 97 11.77 -18.65 -11.47
N LEU A 98 10.48 -18.84 -11.17
CA LEU A 98 10.03 -19.31 -9.86
C LEU A 98 10.56 -20.70 -9.52
N ASP A 99 10.51 -21.63 -10.47
CA ASP A 99 11.00 -22.99 -10.29
C ASP A 99 12.51 -23.01 -10.02
N LEU A 100 13.27 -22.17 -10.75
CA LEU A 100 14.70 -21.97 -10.48
C LEU A 100 14.94 -21.40 -9.09
N MET A 101 14.19 -20.38 -8.67
CA MET A 101 14.33 -19.76 -7.36
C MET A 101 14.04 -20.75 -6.22
N LYS A 102 12.98 -21.56 -6.37
CA LYS A 102 12.64 -22.63 -5.43
C LYS A 102 13.70 -23.73 -5.38
N ALA A 103 14.15 -24.21 -6.54
CA ALA A 103 15.15 -25.27 -6.65
C ALA A 103 16.49 -24.86 -6.03
N MET A 104 16.90 -23.60 -6.26
CA MET A 104 18.15 -23.04 -5.74
C MET A 104 18.02 -22.45 -4.32
N LYS A 105 16.79 -22.41 -3.75
CA LYS A 105 16.47 -21.78 -2.47
C LYS A 105 17.00 -20.34 -2.36
N ILE A 106 16.78 -19.56 -3.41
CA ILE A 106 17.18 -18.14 -3.48
C ILE A 106 15.94 -17.23 -3.46
N SER A 107 16.02 -16.14 -2.71
CA SER A 107 14.94 -15.16 -2.57
C SER A 107 15.00 -14.02 -3.60
N GLN A 108 16.03 -14.01 -4.43
CA GLN A 108 16.34 -12.89 -5.33
C GLN A 108 17.21 -13.39 -6.48
N ILE A 109 16.93 -12.93 -7.70
CA ILE A 109 17.69 -13.32 -8.90
C ILE A 109 17.82 -12.13 -9.88
N PRO A 110 19.06 -11.70 -10.20
CA PRO A 110 19.31 -10.71 -11.25
C PRO A 110 18.80 -11.15 -12.63
N VAL A 111 18.30 -10.18 -13.40
CA VAL A 111 17.94 -10.32 -14.80
C VAL A 111 18.99 -9.60 -15.63
N LEU A 112 19.65 -10.30 -16.56
CA LEU A 112 20.69 -9.74 -17.42
C LEU A 112 20.20 -9.58 -18.85
N ASP A 113 20.70 -8.55 -19.53
CA ASP A 113 20.56 -8.41 -20.97
C ASP A 113 21.61 -9.22 -21.73
N GLN A 114 21.51 -9.20 -23.07
CA GLN A 114 22.47 -9.83 -23.98
C GLN A 114 23.92 -9.34 -23.82
N HIS A 115 24.15 -8.18 -23.20
CA HIS A 115 25.47 -7.58 -22.95
C HIS A 115 26.00 -7.84 -21.53
N ARG A 116 25.29 -8.66 -20.73
CA ARG A 116 25.60 -8.95 -19.31
C ARG A 116 25.41 -7.77 -18.38
N GLN A 117 24.64 -6.76 -18.79
CA GLN A 117 24.26 -5.65 -17.94
C GLN A 117 22.99 -5.99 -17.17
N LEU A 118 22.83 -5.39 -15.99
CA LEU A 118 21.65 -5.58 -15.17
C LEU A 118 20.42 -4.92 -15.83
N ALA A 119 19.45 -5.72 -16.24
CA ALA A 119 18.19 -5.28 -16.82
C ALA A 119 17.04 -5.23 -15.79
N GLY A 120 17.11 -6.08 -14.76
CA GLY A 120 16.12 -6.17 -13.68
C GLY A 120 16.58 -7.05 -12.52
N ILE A 121 15.74 -7.19 -11.50
CA ILE A 121 15.89 -8.19 -10.44
C ILE A 121 14.49 -8.73 -10.13
N HIS A 122 14.40 -10.03 -9.90
CA HIS A 122 13.21 -10.73 -9.44
C HIS A 122 13.35 -11.07 -7.96
N PHE A 123 12.37 -10.73 -7.11
CA PHE A 123 12.34 -11.15 -5.70
C PHE A 123 11.29 -12.21 -5.47
N LEU A 124 11.59 -13.22 -4.67
CA LEU A 124 10.72 -14.38 -4.46
C LEU A 124 9.38 -13.97 -3.84
N GLU A 125 9.37 -12.94 -3.00
CA GLU A 125 8.16 -12.29 -2.46
C GLU A 125 7.26 -11.66 -3.54
N ASP A 126 7.77 -11.38 -4.74
CA ASP A 126 6.94 -10.96 -5.87
C ASP A 126 6.25 -12.17 -6.56
N PHE A 127 6.77 -13.39 -6.34
CA PHE A 127 6.22 -14.63 -6.90
C PHE A 127 5.34 -15.37 -5.91
N ILE A 128 5.78 -15.40 -4.66
CA ILE A 128 5.05 -15.86 -3.51
C ILE A 128 4.34 -14.61 -3.01
N GLY A 129 3.11 -14.37 -3.44
CA GLY A 129 2.29 -13.33 -2.81
C GLY A 129 2.32 -13.48 -1.29
N TYR A 130 2.00 -12.41 -0.55
CA TYR A 130 1.94 -12.46 0.91
C TYR A 130 1.21 -13.72 1.38
N GLU A 131 1.67 -14.31 2.49
CA GLU A 131 0.92 -15.39 3.14
C GLU A 131 -0.55 -14.97 3.26
N SER A 132 -1.45 -15.89 2.94
CA SER A 132 -2.87 -15.59 2.97
C SER A 132 -3.26 -15.11 4.36
N LEU A 133 -3.74 -13.88 4.45
CA LEU A 133 -4.29 -13.33 5.67
C LEU A 133 -5.73 -13.83 5.81
N SER A 134 -6.06 -14.37 6.98
CA SER A 134 -7.42 -14.77 7.36
C SER A 134 -8.34 -13.58 7.69
N ASN A 135 -7.76 -12.37 7.80
CA ASN A 135 -8.49 -11.14 8.07
C ASN A 135 -9.48 -10.82 6.94
N ALA A 136 -10.74 -10.59 7.31
CA ALA A 136 -11.75 -10.08 6.38
C ALA A 136 -11.48 -8.60 6.06
N VAL A 137 -11.74 -8.22 4.81
CA VAL A 137 -11.73 -6.82 4.37
C VAL A 137 -13.13 -6.37 4.02
N VAL A 138 -13.53 -5.18 4.42
CA VAL A 138 -14.80 -4.54 4.04
C VAL A 138 -14.51 -3.29 3.24
N ILE A 139 -15.01 -3.22 2.01
CA ILE A 139 -14.95 -2.05 1.16
C ILE A 139 -16.34 -1.41 1.12
N MET A 140 -16.47 -0.20 1.67
CA MET A 140 -17.70 0.58 1.70
C MET A 140 -17.93 1.24 0.33
N ALA A 141 -18.84 0.70 -0.47
CA ALA A 141 -19.05 1.08 -1.87
C ALA A 141 -20.52 1.42 -2.21
N GLY A 142 -21.40 1.53 -1.20
CA GLY A 142 -22.84 1.81 -1.39
C GLY A 142 -23.23 3.27 -1.69
N GLY A 143 -22.33 4.23 -1.53
CA GLY A 143 -22.65 5.66 -1.61
C GLY A 143 -22.98 6.18 -3.02
N LYS A 144 -23.91 7.15 -3.10
CA LYS A 144 -24.36 7.78 -4.38
C LYS A 144 -23.32 8.66 -5.07
N GLY A 145 -22.24 9.04 -4.37
CA GLY A 145 -21.18 9.89 -4.94
C GLY A 145 -21.68 11.24 -5.49
N THR A 146 -22.65 11.88 -4.82
CA THR A 146 -23.36 13.08 -5.32
C THR A 146 -22.43 14.26 -5.64
N ARG A 147 -21.31 14.39 -4.92
CA ARG A 147 -20.28 15.42 -5.12
C ARG A 147 -19.52 15.32 -6.46
N LEU A 148 -19.61 14.18 -7.13
CA LEU A 148 -18.98 13.93 -8.43
C LEU A 148 -19.96 13.98 -9.61
N ARG A 149 -21.21 14.38 -9.40
CA ARG A 149 -22.16 14.55 -10.49
C ARG A 149 -21.64 15.56 -11.52
N PRO A 150 -21.84 15.31 -12.83
CA PRO A 150 -22.68 14.26 -13.41
C PRO A 150 -21.98 12.90 -13.62
N LEU A 151 -20.69 12.76 -13.29
CA LEU A 151 -19.94 11.51 -13.55
C LEU A 151 -20.58 10.28 -12.89
N THR A 152 -21.16 10.48 -11.70
CA THR A 152 -21.75 9.42 -10.88
C THR A 152 -23.21 9.12 -11.15
N GLU A 153 -23.85 9.77 -12.14
CA GLU A 153 -25.27 9.52 -12.45
C GLU A 153 -25.51 8.16 -13.13
N LYS A 154 -24.53 7.70 -13.90
CA LYS A 154 -24.62 6.46 -14.71
C LYS A 154 -23.57 5.43 -14.34
N ILE A 155 -22.60 5.78 -13.50
CA ILE A 155 -21.49 4.92 -13.10
C ILE A 155 -21.27 5.13 -11.60
N PRO A 156 -21.29 4.08 -10.77
CA PRO A 156 -21.05 4.23 -9.34
C PRO A 156 -19.61 4.71 -9.12
N LYS A 157 -19.41 5.57 -8.11
CA LYS A 157 -18.11 6.18 -7.81
C LYS A 157 -16.94 5.17 -7.79
N PRO A 158 -17.06 3.98 -7.17
CA PRO A 158 -15.97 3.00 -7.13
C PRO A 158 -15.56 2.46 -8.52
N LEU A 159 -16.45 2.52 -9.51
CA LEU A 159 -16.18 2.10 -10.90
C LEU A 159 -15.63 3.21 -11.80
N LEU A 160 -15.52 4.45 -11.29
CA LEU A 160 -14.86 5.52 -12.03
C LEU A 160 -13.38 5.16 -12.25
N LYS A 161 -12.88 5.45 -13.45
CA LYS A 161 -11.55 5.01 -13.90
C LYS A 161 -10.48 6.08 -13.63
N VAL A 162 -9.36 5.64 -13.10
CA VAL A 162 -8.13 6.42 -12.96
C VAL A 162 -7.00 5.67 -13.67
N ALA A 163 -6.36 6.33 -14.64
CA ALA A 163 -5.40 5.72 -15.55
C ALA A 163 -5.92 4.43 -16.21
N GLY A 164 -7.17 4.47 -16.70
CA GLY A 164 -7.79 3.36 -17.45
C GLY A 164 -8.40 2.24 -16.61
N ARG A 165 -8.21 2.21 -15.29
CA ARG A 165 -8.71 1.16 -14.38
C ARG A 165 -9.65 1.72 -13.31
N PRO A 166 -10.76 1.05 -12.97
CA PRO A 166 -11.61 1.40 -11.83
C PRO A 166 -10.86 1.54 -10.50
N ILE A 167 -11.32 2.46 -9.66
CA ILE A 167 -10.72 2.71 -8.34
C ILE A 167 -10.82 1.45 -7.47
N ILE A 168 -11.99 0.82 -7.39
CA ILE A 168 -12.21 -0.36 -6.55
C ILE A 168 -11.39 -1.57 -6.99
N GLU A 169 -11.21 -1.77 -8.29
CA GLU A 169 -10.38 -2.85 -8.82
C GLU A 169 -8.92 -2.66 -8.40
N ARG A 170 -8.41 -1.42 -8.49
CA ARG A 170 -7.05 -1.10 -8.04
C ARG A 170 -6.89 -1.34 -6.54
N LEU A 171 -7.88 -0.98 -5.74
CA LEU A 171 -7.88 -1.20 -4.29
C LEU A 171 -7.86 -2.71 -3.97
N ILE A 172 -8.72 -3.51 -4.61
CA ILE A 172 -8.78 -4.97 -4.43
C ILE A 172 -7.47 -5.63 -4.81
N LEU A 173 -6.89 -5.29 -5.98
CA LEU A 173 -5.61 -5.89 -6.40
C LEU A 173 -4.46 -5.56 -5.45
N ARG A 174 -4.48 -4.37 -4.83
CA ARG A 174 -3.52 -4.04 -3.76
C ARG A 174 -3.73 -4.94 -2.54
N LEU A 175 -4.98 -5.10 -2.10
CA LEU A 175 -5.32 -5.96 -0.95
C LEU A 175 -4.89 -7.41 -1.18
N VAL A 176 -5.18 -7.96 -2.36
CA VAL A 176 -4.72 -9.29 -2.77
C VAL A 176 -3.19 -9.36 -2.80
N GLY A 177 -2.54 -8.29 -3.27
CA GLY A 177 -1.10 -8.14 -3.21
C GLY A 177 -0.53 -8.27 -1.79
N PHE A 178 -1.27 -7.85 -0.75
CA PHE A 178 -0.92 -8.00 0.67
C PHE A 178 -1.47 -9.28 1.32
N GLY A 179 -2.04 -10.21 0.55
CA GLY A 179 -2.48 -11.52 1.03
C GLY A 179 -3.92 -11.57 1.52
N PHE A 180 -4.69 -10.49 1.42
CA PHE A 180 -6.11 -10.49 1.77
C PHE A 180 -6.92 -11.20 0.70
N GLN A 181 -7.57 -12.31 1.05
CA GLN A 181 -8.35 -13.13 0.12
C GLN A 181 -9.86 -13.04 0.32
N GLN A 182 -10.33 -12.66 1.51
CA GLN A 182 -11.76 -12.56 1.82
C GLN A 182 -12.18 -11.09 1.85
N ILE A 183 -12.92 -10.68 0.81
CA ILE A 183 -13.34 -9.29 0.63
C ILE A 183 -14.87 -9.21 0.65
N PHE A 184 -15.39 -8.32 1.46
CA PHE A 184 -16.79 -7.93 1.51
C PHE A 184 -16.94 -6.55 0.88
N VAL A 185 -17.88 -6.38 -0.03
CA VAL A 185 -18.15 -5.10 -0.70
C VAL A 185 -19.56 -4.67 -0.37
N SER A 186 -19.70 -3.51 0.29
CA SER A 186 -21.03 -2.94 0.56
C SER A 186 -21.58 -2.29 -0.70
N VAL A 187 -22.80 -2.63 -1.09
CA VAL A 187 -23.42 -2.16 -2.33
C VAL A 187 -24.85 -1.69 -2.10
N ASN A 188 -25.21 -0.56 -2.70
CA ASN A 188 -26.56 -0.01 -2.71
C ASN A 188 -26.84 0.65 -4.06
N TYR A 189 -26.42 1.91 -4.25
CA TYR A 189 -26.64 2.64 -5.48
C TYR A 189 -25.91 2.00 -6.67
N LEU A 190 -26.66 1.62 -7.71
CA LEU A 190 -26.14 0.94 -8.91
C LEU A 190 -25.34 -0.35 -8.59
N ALA A 191 -25.77 -1.07 -7.54
CA ALA A 191 -25.13 -2.29 -7.06
C ALA A 191 -24.83 -3.31 -8.18
N ASP A 192 -25.80 -3.54 -9.08
CA ASP A 192 -25.66 -4.55 -10.14
C ASP A 192 -24.43 -4.32 -11.01
N MET A 193 -24.08 -3.06 -11.32
CA MET A 193 -22.86 -2.78 -12.09
C MET A 193 -21.58 -3.11 -11.33
N ILE A 194 -21.55 -2.91 -10.01
CA ILE A 194 -20.40 -3.29 -9.18
C ILE A 194 -20.28 -4.82 -9.15
N CYS A 195 -21.40 -5.51 -8.93
CA CYS A 195 -21.47 -6.97 -8.90
C CYS A 195 -21.05 -7.58 -10.25
N ASP A 196 -21.57 -7.07 -11.36
CA ASP A 196 -21.26 -7.54 -12.72
C ASP A 196 -19.78 -7.33 -13.07
N TYR A 197 -19.19 -6.21 -12.62
CA TYR A 197 -17.79 -5.89 -12.89
C TYR A 197 -16.82 -6.75 -12.07
N LEU A 198 -17.09 -6.93 -10.77
CA LEU A 198 -16.18 -7.60 -9.84
C LEU A 198 -16.41 -9.13 -9.80
N GLY A 199 -17.60 -9.61 -10.16
CA GLY A 199 -17.95 -11.03 -10.14
C GLY A 199 -17.80 -11.65 -8.75
N ASP A 200 -17.25 -12.86 -8.68
CA ASP A 200 -16.92 -13.53 -7.42
C ASP A 200 -15.51 -13.19 -6.89
N GLY A 201 -14.78 -12.31 -7.58
CA GLY A 201 -13.40 -11.94 -7.27
C GLY A 201 -12.32 -12.90 -7.77
N SER A 202 -12.69 -14.04 -8.37
CA SER A 202 -11.72 -15.06 -8.81
C SER A 202 -10.72 -14.54 -9.84
N SER A 203 -11.16 -13.67 -10.76
CA SER A 203 -10.31 -12.99 -11.74
C SER A 203 -9.34 -11.98 -11.12
N LEU A 204 -9.61 -11.55 -9.89
CA LEU A 204 -8.79 -10.62 -9.11
C LEU A 204 -7.92 -11.33 -8.06
N GLY A 205 -8.02 -12.66 -7.93
CA GLY A 205 -7.24 -13.46 -6.98
C GLY A 205 -7.80 -13.47 -5.55
N CYS A 206 -9.10 -13.21 -5.37
CA CYS A 206 -9.78 -13.23 -4.07
C CYS A 206 -11.18 -13.85 -4.17
N SER A 207 -11.88 -13.91 -3.03
CA SER A 207 -13.30 -14.18 -2.95
C SER A 207 -14.02 -12.92 -2.50
N ILE A 208 -14.99 -12.47 -3.31
CA ILE A 208 -15.81 -11.30 -3.05
C ILE A 208 -17.21 -11.73 -2.62
N HIS A 209 -17.65 -11.18 -1.49
CA HIS A 209 -19.01 -11.28 -0.97
C HIS A 209 -19.67 -9.90 -0.98
N TYR A 210 -20.93 -9.82 -1.39
CA TYR A 210 -21.64 -8.55 -1.46
C TYR A 210 -22.54 -8.34 -0.25
N LEU A 211 -22.34 -7.22 0.45
CA LEU A 211 -23.21 -6.76 1.53
C LEU A 211 -24.22 -5.79 0.92
N LYS A 212 -25.34 -6.34 0.43
CA LYS A 212 -26.38 -5.53 -0.21
C LYS A 212 -27.17 -4.77 0.84
N GLU A 213 -27.16 -3.45 0.75
CA GLU A 213 -27.93 -2.58 1.64
C GLU A 213 -29.27 -2.25 0.96
N ASP A 214 -30.40 -2.55 1.59
CA ASP A 214 -31.73 -2.20 1.06
C ASP A 214 -32.00 -0.69 1.12
N ILE A 215 -31.40 -0.03 2.12
CA ILE A 215 -31.42 1.41 2.33
C ILE A 215 -29.98 1.91 2.49
N GLU A 216 -29.76 3.22 2.42
CA GLU A 216 -28.44 3.81 2.64
C GLU A 216 -28.09 3.73 4.15
N LEU A 217 -27.19 2.79 4.54
CA LEU A 217 -26.85 2.52 5.94
C LEU A 217 -25.67 3.37 6.47
N GLY A 218 -25.19 4.34 5.69
CA GLY A 218 -24.07 5.21 6.07
C GLY A 218 -22.70 4.55 5.91
N THR A 219 -21.68 5.11 6.57
CA THR A 219 -20.27 4.72 6.36
C THR A 219 -19.81 3.54 7.22
N GLY A 220 -20.66 3.01 8.10
CA GLY A 220 -20.36 1.83 8.91
C GLY A 220 -21.52 0.85 9.07
N GLY A 221 -22.74 1.17 8.62
CA GLY A 221 -23.90 0.31 8.87
C GLY A 221 -23.86 -1.04 8.16
N ALA A 222 -23.19 -1.14 7.01
CA ALA A 222 -23.00 -2.42 6.33
C ALA A 222 -22.20 -3.45 7.16
N LEU A 223 -21.43 -3.01 8.16
CA LEU A 223 -20.71 -3.91 9.08
C LEU A 223 -21.68 -4.81 9.87
N ALA A 224 -22.93 -4.39 10.08
CA ALA A 224 -23.95 -5.22 10.72
C ALA A 224 -24.38 -6.42 9.87
N LEU A 225 -24.08 -6.43 8.58
CA LEU A 225 -24.41 -7.51 7.64
C LEU A 225 -23.33 -8.60 7.58
N LEU A 226 -22.21 -8.41 8.28
CA LEU A 226 -21.11 -9.36 8.28
C LEU A 226 -21.48 -10.67 9.01
N PRO A 227 -20.94 -11.81 8.55
CA PRO A 227 -21.16 -13.08 9.22
C PRO A 227 -20.48 -13.08 10.60
N GLN A 228 -21.19 -13.58 11.60
CA GLN A 228 -20.71 -13.69 12.99
C GLN A 228 -19.56 -14.69 13.16
N THR A 229 -19.21 -15.45 12.12
CA THR A 229 -18.08 -16.38 12.11
C THR A 229 -16.72 -15.69 11.97
N ILE A 230 -16.69 -14.39 11.65
CA ILE A 230 -15.44 -13.62 11.56
C ILE A 230 -14.95 -13.35 12.97
N THR A 231 -13.79 -13.92 13.32
CA THR A 231 -13.15 -13.73 14.63
C THR A 231 -11.96 -12.78 14.59
N GLU A 232 -11.20 -12.81 13.50
CA GLU A 232 -10.03 -11.94 13.28
C GLU A 232 -10.42 -10.46 13.20
N PRO A 233 -9.46 -9.53 13.44
CA PRO A 233 -9.66 -8.12 13.14
C PRO A 233 -10.04 -7.89 11.68
N ILE A 234 -10.90 -6.91 11.44
CA ILE A 234 -11.49 -6.60 10.14
C ILE A 234 -10.86 -5.29 9.64
N LEU A 235 -10.32 -5.32 8.42
CA LEU A 235 -9.87 -4.12 7.73
C LEU A 235 -11.07 -3.48 7.04
N VAL A 236 -11.38 -2.21 7.34
CA VAL A 236 -12.50 -1.47 6.75
C VAL A 236 -11.97 -0.28 5.96
N LEU A 237 -12.44 -0.14 4.72
CA LEU A 237 -11.95 0.84 3.74
C LEU A 237 -13.12 1.54 3.06
N ASN A 238 -12.99 2.83 2.80
CA ASN A 238 -13.83 3.47 1.79
C ASN A 238 -13.46 2.96 0.38
N GLY A 239 -14.46 2.76 -0.49
CA GLY A 239 -14.26 2.21 -1.85
C GLY A 239 -13.73 3.18 -2.90
N ASP A 240 -13.39 4.40 -2.51
CA ASP A 240 -13.01 5.52 -3.37
C ASP A 240 -11.58 6.03 -3.12
N LEU A 241 -10.77 5.23 -2.43
CA LEU A 241 -9.41 5.61 -2.03
C LEU A 241 -8.37 5.28 -3.11
N LEU A 242 -7.50 6.24 -3.42
CA LEU A 242 -6.21 5.99 -4.06
C LEU A 242 -5.11 5.96 -2.99
N THR A 243 -4.82 4.72 -2.60
CA THR A 243 -3.88 4.28 -1.56
C THR A 243 -2.43 4.03 -1.98
N GLU A 244 -1.40 4.43 -1.22
CA GLU A 244 -0.15 3.70 -1.07
C GLU A 244 0.04 2.98 0.28
N ALA A 245 -0.98 2.96 1.15
CA ALA A 245 -0.94 2.28 2.43
C ALA A 245 -0.51 0.80 2.34
N ASN A 246 0.27 0.37 3.34
CA ASN A 246 0.60 -1.03 3.60
C ASN A 246 -0.45 -1.62 4.54
N PHE A 247 -1.40 -2.35 3.99
CA PHE A 247 -2.55 -2.85 4.76
C PHE A 247 -2.16 -3.94 5.76
N ALA A 248 -1.16 -4.76 5.44
CA ALA A 248 -0.66 -5.78 6.37
C ALA A 248 -0.01 -5.13 7.60
N GLU A 249 0.81 -4.09 7.40
CA GLU A 249 1.45 -3.35 8.48
C GLU A 249 0.44 -2.65 9.41
N ILE A 250 -0.66 -2.12 8.86
CA ILE A 250 -1.72 -1.48 9.66
C ILE A 250 -2.43 -2.53 10.54
N VAL A 251 -2.70 -3.73 10.01
CA VAL A 251 -3.29 -4.84 10.79
C VAL A 251 -2.31 -5.32 11.86
N ASP A 252 -1.02 -5.45 11.54
CA ASP A 252 0.00 -5.83 12.51
C ASP A 252 0.14 -4.79 13.63
N PHE A 253 0.12 -3.50 13.29
CA PHE A 253 0.13 -2.42 14.27
C PHE A 253 -1.08 -2.52 15.20
N HIS A 254 -2.27 -2.77 14.65
CA HIS A 254 -3.48 -2.96 15.46
C HIS A 254 -3.32 -4.12 16.46
N LYS A 255 -2.84 -5.28 15.99
CA LYS A 255 -2.61 -6.46 16.84
C LYS A 255 -1.55 -6.18 17.92
N LYS A 256 -0.44 -5.52 17.58
CA LYS A 256 0.66 -5.19 18.52
C LYS A 256 0.27 -4.23 19.63
N ASN A 257 -0.69 -3.33 19.37
CA ASN A 257 -1.14 -2.35 20.35
C ASN A 257 -2.35 -2.83 21.19
N ASP A 258 -2.83 -4.06 20.98
CA ASP A 258 -4.00 -4.63 21.67
C ASP A 258 -5.23 -3.69 21.63
N ALA A 259 -5.41 -3.01 20.50
CA ALA A 259 -6.46 -2.04 20.32
C ALA A 259 -7.80 -2.72 20.00
N HIS A 260 -8.91 -2.11 20.40
CA HIS A 260 -10.24 -2.54 19.94
C HIS A 260 -10.54 -1.98 18.54
N ALA A 261 -10.03 -0.79 18.26
CA ALA A 261 -10.09 -0.16 16.96
C ALA A 261 -8.79 0.60 16.67
N THR A 262 -8.41 0.67 15.40
CA THR A 262 -7.35 1.52 14.89
C THR A 262 -7.91 2.42 13.80
N ILE A 263 -7.72 3.73 13.94
CA ILE A 263 -8.02 4.72 12.91
C ILE A 263 -6.72 5.10 12.21
N VAL A 264 -6.70 5.04 10.88
CA VAL A 264 -5.56 5.54 10.10
C VAL A 264 -5.74 7.02 9.85
N ALA A 265 -4.79 7.82 10.33
CA ALA A 265 -4.79 9.26 10.20
C ALA A 265 -3.65 9.73 9.29
N LYS A 266 -3.89 10.81 8.54
CA LYS A 266 -2.86 11.45 7.72
C LYS A 266 -2.70 12.90 8.13
N HIS A 267 -1.46 13.38 8.18
CA HIS A 267 -1.19 14.79 8.38
C HIS A 267 -1.66 15.60 7.16
N TYR A 268 -2.48 16.60 7.39
CA TYR A 268 -3.04 17.49 6.38
C TYR A 268 -2.63 18.92 6.71
N CYS A 269 -2.07 19.61 5.73
CA CYS A 269 -1.71 21.01 5.83
C CYS A 269 -2.48 21.79 4.75
N HIS A 270 -3.20 22.82 5.17
CA HIS A 270 -3.87 23.74 4.27
C HIS A 270 -3.35 25.15 4.49
N SER A 271 -2.72 25.71 3.45
CA SER A 271 -2.33 27.11 3.44
C SER A 271 -3.52 27.97 3.08
N VAL A 272 -3.95 28.83 3.99
CA VAL A 272 -5.01 29.79 3.71
C VAL A 272 -4.41 30.87 2.79
N PRO A 273 -4.95 31.15 1.60
CA PRO A 273 -4.30 32.08 0.67
C PRO A 273 -4.49 33.58 1.03
N TYR A 274 -4.95 33.86 2.25
CA TYR A 274 -5.32 35.19 2.75
C TYR A 274 -4.79 35.41 4.17
N GLY A 275 -4.70 36.66 4.60
CA GLY A 275 -4.54 37.00 6.01
C GLY A 275 -5.76 36.59 6.84
N THR A 276 -5.54 35.81 7.89
CA THR A 276 -6.57 35.45 8.88
C THR A 276 -6.55 36.43 10.05
N LEU A 277 -7.73 36.73 10.59
CA LEU A 277 -7.91 37.66 11.70
C LEU A 277 -8.45 36.90 12.91
N HIS A 278 -7.73 36.95 14.03
CA HIS A 278 -8.26 36.50 15.31
C HIS A 278 -8.77 37.72 16.06
N PHE A 279 -10.03 37.72 16.44
CA PHE A 279 -10.66 38.83 17.14
C PHE A 279 -11.65 38.31 18.20
N LYS A 280 -11.89 39.11 19.23
CA LYS A 280 -12.91 38.85 20.25
C LYS A 280 -13.84 40.06 20.32
N GLU A 281 -15.14 39.81 20.21
CA GLU A 281 -16.15 40.85 20.02
C GLU A 281 -15.79 41.74 18.82
N ASN A 282 -15.45 43.01 19.04
CA ASN A 282 -15.03 43.95 18.00
C ASN A 282 -13.56 44.36 18.11
N ARG A 283 -12.75 43.61 18.87
CA ARG A 283 -11.32 43.90 19.08
C ARG A 283 -10.45 42.87 18.38
N LEU A 284 -9.64 43.34 17.44
CA LEU A 284 -8.59 42.56 16.81
C LEU A 284 -7.52 42.13 17.83
N ILE A 285 -7.16 40.86 17.83
CA ILE A 285 -6.14 40.25 18.70
C ILE A 285 -4.86 40.00 17.91
N SER A 286 -4.95 39.33 16.77
CA SER A 286 -3.81 39.04 15.90
C SER A 286 -4.22 38.94 14.43
N ILE A 287 -3.24 39.15 13.56
CA ILE A 287 -3.32 38.91 12.12
C ILE A 287 -2.24 37.88 11.79
N GLU A 288 -2.59 36.86 11.02
CA GLU A 288 -1.63 35.89 10.49
C GLU A 288 -1.76 35.86 8.97
N GLU A 289 -0.68 36.20 8.26
CA GLU A 289 -0.68 36.24 6.81
C GLU A 289 -0.40 34.84 6.25
N LYS A 290 -1.33 34.34 5.44
CA LYS A 290 -1.25 33.03 4.80
C LYS A 290 -0.84 31.89 5.74
N PRO A 291 -1.56 31.71 6.87
CA PRO A 291 -1.23 30.67 7.83
C PRO A 291 -1.39 29.29 7.21
N ASP A 292 -0.53 28.39 7.65
CA ASP A 292 -0.67 26.96 7.41
C ASP A 292 -1.46 26.34 8.56
N ILE A 293 -2.66 25.84 8.25
CA ILE A 293 -3.48 25.09 9.20
C ILE A 293 -3.11 23.61 9.07
N SER A 294 -2.47 23.07 10.10
CA SER A 294 -2.12 21.65 10.19
C SER A 294 -3.09 20.88 11.09
N CYS A 295 -3.58 19.74 10.62
CA CYS A 295 -4.35 18.80 11.43
C CYS A 295 -4.14 17.36 10.97
N PHE A 296 -4.60 16.40 11.76
CA PHE A 296 -4.71 15.01 11.33
C PHE A 296 -6.13 14.74 10.83
N ILE A 297 -6.23 14.21 9.62
CA ILE A 297 -7.51 13.86 9.00
C ILE A 297 -7.72 12.36 9.00
N ASN A 298 -8.98 11.96 9.09
CA ASN A 298 -9.40 10.57 8.93
C ASN A 298 -9.28 10.14 7.47
N THR A 299 -8.56 9.05 7.21
CA THR A 299 -8.29 8.55 5.86
C THR A 299 -9.37 7.62 5.29
N GLY A 300 -10.40 7.26 6.08
CA GLY A 300 -11.38 6.25 5.66
C GLY A 300 -10.82 4.83 5.68
N ILE A 301 -9.73 4.58 6.41
CA ILE A 301 -9.10 3.27 6.60
C ILE A 301 -9.09 2.96 8.10
N TYR A 302 -9.58 1.78 8.45
CA TYR A 302 -9.74 1.37 9.85
C TYR A 302 -9.42 -0.11 10.01
N VAL A 303 -8.98 -0.50 11.20
CA VAL A 303 -8.97 -1.91 11.63
C VAL A 303 -9.82 -2.01 12.89
N ILE A 304 -10.78 -2.91 12.92
CA ILE A 304 -11.68 -3.10 14.07
C ILE A 304 -11.71 -4.55 14.50
N ASN A 305 -11.77 -4.81 15.80
CA ASN A 305 -12.05 -6.16 16.28
C ASN A 305 -13.49 -6.56 15.94
N SER A 306 -13.68 -7.83 15.59
CA SER A 306 -15.00 -8.44 15.32
C SER A 306 -15.98 -8.25 16.47
N SER A 307 -15.49 -8.17 17.72
CA SER A 307 -16.29 -7.90 18.92
C SER A 307 -16.99 -6.53 18.90
N LEU A 308 -16.51 -5.57 18.11
CA LEU A 308 -17.13 -4.25 17.94
C LEU A 308 -18.36 -4.28 17.03
N LEU A 309 -18.59 -5.34 16.26
CA LEU A 309 -19.77 -5.46 15.39
C LEU A 309 -21.09 -5.39 16.18
N LYS A 310 -21.07 -5.79 17.47
CA LYS A 310 -22.23 -5.66 18.38
C LYS A 310 -22.67 -4.21 18.61
N PHE A 311 -21.79 -3.24 18.37
CA PHE A 311 -22.07 -1.81 18.51
C PHE A 311 -22.56 -1.18 17.21
N VAL A 312 -22.70 -1.92 16.13
CA VAL A 312 -23.25 -1.41 14.87
C VAL A 312 -24.76 -1.62 14.89
N ASP A 313 -25.52 -0.53 14.86
CA ASP A 313 -26.97 -0.59 14.91
C ASP A 313 -27.51 -1.22 13.60
N GLN A 314 -28.35 -2.26 13.71
CA GLN A 314 -28.89 -2.96 12.53
C GLN A 314 -29.92 -2.11 11.77
N ASN A 315 -29.90 -2.22 10.44
CA ASN A 315 -30.90 -1.62 9.53
C ASN A 315 -31.13 -0.11 9.74
N MET A 316 -30.11 0.61 10.20
CA MET A 316 -30.18 2.05 10.41
C MET A 316 -28.95 2.74 9.83
N PHE A 317 -29.11 4.02 9.51
CA PHE A 317 -27.99 4.87 9.14
C PHE A 317 -26.98 4.95 10.29
N PHE A 318 -25.76 4.50 10.03
CA PHE A 318 -24.69 4.40 11.02
C PHE A 318 -23.38 4.96 10.44
N PRO A 319 -22.98 6.19 10.84
CA PRO A 319 -21.64 6.71 10.56
C PRO A 319 -20.59 5.89 11.30
N ILE A 320 -19.51 5.51 10.63
CA ILE A 320 -18.44 4.75 11.28
C ILE A 320 -17.79 5.49 12.45
N THR A 321 -17.83 6.83 12.48
CA THR A 321 -17.35 7.64 13.60
C THR A 321 -18.11 7.35 14.90
N LYS A 322 -19.39 7.01 14.80
CA LYS A 322 -20.21 6.61 15.96
C LYS A 322 -19.68 5.34 16.63
N LEU A 323 -19.03 4.44 15.89
CA LEU A 323 -18.38 3.26 16.45
C LEU A 323 -17.22 3.66 17.37
N PHE A 324 -16.38 4.58 16.92
CA PHE A 324 -15.25 5.07 17.69
C PHE A 324 -15.70 5.92 18.89
N GLU A 325 -16.74 6.75 18.72
CA GLU A 325 -17.37 7.46 19.85
C GLU A 325 -17.88 6.47 20.92
N ARG A 326 -18.51 5.35 20.51
CA ARG A 326 -18.91 4.29 21.45
C ARG A 326 -17.71 3.64 22.14
N CYS A 327 -16.63 3.36 21.42
CA CYS A 327 -15.39 2.84 22.02
C CYS A 327 -14.83 3.79 23.09
N LEU A 328 -14.76 5.09 22.78
CA LEU A 328 -14.27 6.10 23.73
C LEU A 328 -15.18 6.24 24.95
N ASN A 329 -16.50 6.17 24.78
CA ASN A 329 -17.45 6.24 25.89
C ASN A 329 -17.42 5.00 26.81
N GLU A 330 -17.00 3.84 26.27
CA GLU A 330 -16.84 2.58 27.02
C GLU A 330 -15.39 2.32 27.46
N ASP A 331 -14.50 3.32 27.37
CA ASP A 331 -13.07 3.21 27.68
C ASP A 331 -12.35 2.06 26.94
N LEU A 332 -12.83 1.71 25.74
CA LEU A 332 -12.21 0.71 24.87
C LEU A 332 -11.05 1.35 24.09
N PRO A 333 -9.83 0.76 24.13
CA PRO A 333 -8.66 1.32 23.46
C PRO A 333 -8.87 1.56 21.96
N VAL A 334 -8.69 2.81 21.52
CA VAL A 334 -8.64 3.20 20.11
C VAL A 334 -7.26 3.74 19.79
N SER A 335 -6.53 3.07 18.90
CA SER A 335 -5.20 3.51 18.45
C SER A 335 -5.30 4.37 17.19
N VAL A 336 -4.29 5.21 16.97
CA VAL A 336 -4.15 6.01 15.76
C VAL A 336 -2.88 5.57 15.02
N TYR A 337 -3.03 5.13 13.77
CA TYR A 337 -1.91 4.81 12.89
C TYR A 337 -1.60 6.00 11.99
N HIS A 338 -0.34 6.42 11.92
CA HIS A 338 0.07 7.58 11.13
C HIS A 338 0.46 7.13 9.71
N LEU A 339 -0.27 7.60 8.70
CA LEU A 339 -0.02 7.27 7.30
C LEU A 339 0.93 8.29 6.65
N GLU A 340 2.17 7.87 6.42
CA GLU A 340 3.17 8.68 5.73
C GLU A 340 3.04 8.59 4.20
N ARG A 341 2.63 7.42 3.68
CA ARG A 341 2.52 7.14 2.24
C ARG A 341 1.39 7.93 1.55
N GLU A 342 1.41 7.97 0.21
CA GLU A 342 0.39 8.66 -0.59
C GLU A 342 -1.03 8.17 -0.25
N TRP A 343 -1.96 9.11 -0.18
CA TRP A 343 -3.37 8.84 0.06
C TRP A 343 -4.19 9.97 -0.53
N ARG A 344 -5.24 9.61 -1.26
CA ARG A 344 -6.21 10.57 -1.80
C ARG A 344 -7.61 9.98 -1.74
N ASP A 345 -8.54 10.71 -1.14
CA ASP A 345 -9.98 10.51 -1.36
C ASP A 345 -10.32 11.01 -2.76
N MET A 346 -11.01 10.21 -3.57
CA MET A 346 -11.54 10.69 -4.85
C MET A 346 -12.88 11.41 -4.64
N GLY A 347 -12.96 12.30 -3.65
CA GLY A 347 -14.19 12.87 -3.09
C GLY A 347 -14.86 13.90 -3.96
N ASN A 348 -14.08 14.60 -4.78
CA ASN A 348 -14.51 15.73 -5.57
C ASN A 348 -13.91 15.73 -7.00
N ILE A 349 -14.50 16.54 -7.88
CA ILE A 349 -14.14 16.58 -9.30
C ILE A 349 -12.69 17.03 -9.51
N LYS A 350 -12.18 17.96 -8.69
CA LYS A 350 -10.81 18.48 -8.82
C LYS A 350 -9.79 17.38 -8.54
N GLU A 351 -9.95 16.66 -7.44
CA GLU A 351 -9.11 15.51 -7.07
C GLU A 351 -9.15 14.41 -8.14
N PHE A 352 -10.35 14.10 -8.63
CA PHE A 352 -10.53 13.07 -9.66
C PHE A 352 -9.84 13.44 -10.98
N ARG A 353 -9.93 14.70 -11.41
CA ARG A 353 -9.26 15.20 -12.62
C ARG A 353 -7.73 15.22 -12.47
N SER A 354 -7.25 15.74 -11.35
CA SER A 354 -5.82 15.74 -11.02
C SER A 354 -5.25 14.31 -11.02
N ALA A 355 -5.98 13.34 -10.46
CA ALA A 355 -5.58 11.93 -10.49
C ALA A 355 -5.57 11.31 -11.91
N GLN A 356 -6.32 11.87 -12.86
CA GLN A 356 -6.27 11.47 -14.28
C GLN A 356 -5.14 12.14 -15.07
N GLY A 357 -4.35 13.03 -14.46
CA GLY A 357 -3.37 13.85 -15.17
C GLY A 357 -4.01 14.90 -16.08
N LYS A 358 -5.27 15.27 -15.79
CA LYS A 358 -6.01 16.33 -16.47
C LYS A 358 -6.14 17.48 -15.49
N GLU A 359 -5.39 18.56 -15.72
CA GLU A 359 -5.24 19.75 -14.85
C GLU A 359 -4.23 19.58 -13.70
#